data_AF-D3F7Y2-F1
#
_entry.id   AF-D3F7Y2-F1
#
_cell.length_a   1.000
_cell.length_b   1.000
_cell.length_c   1.000
_cell.angle_alpha   90.00
_cell.angle_beta   90.00
_cell.angle_gamma   90.00
#
_symmetry.space_group_name_H-M   'P 1'
#
loop_
_entity.id
_entity.type
_entity.pdbx_description
1 polymer ?
#
loop_
_entity_poly.entity_id
_entity_poly.type
_entity_poly.pdbx_seq_one_letter_code
_entity_poly.pdbx_strand_id
1 'polypeptide(L)'
;MRAGCRLLSANPRRLALLTCGTGSAPNLTVADIIRTRDGSLVTRREITGRIDAWGSVWIDSFENHGCYHCDSIYYTDWRTGRRVERDPMDDPGGDLDTPHLRPPPEDTGTDSTVAVEGSARLVEHDVRPRDLTSEMLFVRGRRRQTLGRCDGSCVSPSLQAGRAVWIDQRNDRPSTLHEFDARTGRHIRWRMPRLVPVRDEDGYSDIEYEAIRVGRAIVLAAGGVDPRHRISLQLAIRPAK
;
A
#
# COMPACT_ATOMS: atom_id res chain seq x y z
N MET A 1 16.39 -0.74 -8.66
CA MET A 1 14.98 -0.42 -8.91
C MET A 1 14.88 1.04 -9.36
N ARG A 2 13.83 1.41 -10.11
CA ARG A 2 13.72 2.75 -10.75
C ARG A 2 13.21 3.80 -9.76
N ALA A 3 13.66 5.05 -9.93
CA ALA A 3 13.08 6.21 -9.25
C ALA A 3 11.67 6.52 -9.80
N GLY A 4 10.77 6.97 -8.92
CA GLY A 4 9.37 7.27 -9.21
C GLY A 4 8.39 6.12 -9.03
N CYS A 5 8.74 5.07 -8.27
CA CYS A 5 7.84 3.95 -7.99
C CYS A 5 7.31 3.98 -6.55
N ARG A 6 5.98 4.02 -6.39
CA ARG A 6 5.28 3.79 -5.11
C ARG A 6 4.88 2.34 -4.97
N LEU A 7 4.92 1.80 -3.76
CA LEU A 7 4.29 0.53 -3.47
C LEU A 7 2.77 0.73 -3.51
N LEU A 8 2.00 -0.27 -3.92
CA LEU A 8 0.54 -0.16 -3.95
C LEU A 8 -0.10 -1.28 -3.13
N SER A 9 0.42 -2.50 -3.26
CA SER A 9 -0.06 -3.64 -2.50
C SER A 9 0.99 -4.75 -2.46
N ALA A 10 0.89 -5.65 -1.48
CA ALA A 10 1.70 -6.85 -1.39
C ALA A 10 0.80 -8.05 -1.10
N ASN A 11 0.95 -9.12 -1.88
CA ASN A 11 0.11 -10.31 -1.73
C ASN A 11 0.78 -11.41 -0.89
N PRO A 12 0.00 -12.38 -0.37
CA PRO A 12 0.52 -13.48 0.46
C PRO A 12 1.51 -14.40 -0.25
N ARG A 13 1.54 -14.41 -1.59
CA ARG A 13 2.43 -15.23 -2.42
C ARG A 13 3.84 -14.62 -2.58
N ARG A 14 4.23 -13.70 -1.69
CA ARG A 14 5.54 -13.04 -1.67
C ARG A 14 5.77 -12.14 -2.88
N LEU A 15 4.71 -11.54 -3.42
CA LEU A 15 4.81 -10.53 -4.48
C LEU A 15 4.41 -9.16 -3.95
N ALA A 16 5.01 -8.10 -4.50
CA ALA A 16 4.61 -6.73 -4.29
C ALA A 16 4.33 -6.06 -5.64
N LEU A 17 3.27 -5.27 -5.69
CA LEU A 17 2.89 -4.44 -6.83
C LEU A 17 3.33 -3.01 -6.52
N LEU A 18 4.19 -2.48 -7.38
CA LEU A 18 4.60 -1.09 -7.36
C LEU A 18 4.01 -0.38 -8.57
N THR A 19 3.58 0.86 -8.41
CA THR A 19 3.24 1.73 -9.53
C THR A 19 4.36 2.73 -9.73
N CYS A 20 4.91 2.77 -10.94
CA CYS A 20 5.97 3.64 -11.36
C CYS A 20 5.37 4.72 -12.26
N GLY A 21 5.54 5.98 -11.90
CA GLY A 21 5.01 7.11 -12.68
C GLY A 21 5.58 7.09 -14.10
N THR A 22 4.70 7.11 -15.11
CA THR A 22 5.09 7.36 -16.49
C THR A 22 4.97 8.85 -16.77
N GLY A 23 6.09 9.53 -16.99
CA GLY A 23 6.11 10.94 -17.36
C GLY A 23 5.64 11.24 -18.78
N SER A 24 4.78 10.41 -19.39
CA SER A 24 4.49 10.49 -20.83
C SER A 24 3.02 10.29 -21.23
N ALA A 25 2.13 9.81 -20.35
CA ALA A 25 0.69 9.74 -20.64
C ALA A 25 -0.13 9.89 -19.34
N PRO A 26 -1.15 10.77 -19.29
CA PRO A 26 -1.90 11.06 -18.07
C PRO A 26 -2.72 9.87 -17.54
N ASN A 27 -3.01 8.87 -18.38
CA ASN A 27 -3.88 7.74 -18.05
C ASN A 27 -3.14 6.40 -18.04
N LEU A 28 -1.81 6.40 -17.91
CA LEU A 28 -1.04 5.17 -17.94
C LEU A 28 -0.20 5.06 -16.67
N THR A 29 -0.30 3.90 -16.03
CA THR A 29 0.41 3.55 -14.80
C THR A 29 1.28 2.34 -15.11
N VAL A 30 2.60 2.46 -14.93
CA VAL A 30 3.47 1.27 -15.04
C VAL A 30 3.43 0.50 -13.74
N ALA A 31 2.91 -0.72 -13.77
CA ALA A 31 2.91 -1.67 -12.68
C ALA A 31 4.16 -2.57 -12.73
N ASP A 32 5.03 -2.46 -11.73
CA ASP A 32 6.13 -3.41 -11.48
C ASP A 32 5.68 -4.42 -10.43
N ILE A 33 5.62 -5.70 -10.79
CA ILE A 33 5.41 -6.79 -9.84
C ILE A 33 6.77 -7.37 -9.50
N ILE A 34 7.15 -7.31 -8.22
CA ILE A 34 8.44 -7.79 -7.73
C ILE A 34 8.28 -8.96 -6.75
N ARG A 35 9.29 -9.80 -6.63
CA ARG A 35 9.41 -10.77 -5.54
C ARG A 35 9.86 -10.03 -4.30
N THR A 36 9.17 -10.25 -3.21
CA THR A 36 9.46 -9.58 -1.92
C THR A 36 10.63 -10.20 -1.16
N ARG A 37 11.05 -11.41 -1.54
CA ARG A 37 12.22 -12.08 -0.94
C ARG A 37 13.53 -11.33 -1.24
N ASP A 38 13.67 -10.83 -2.46
CA ASP A 38 14.93 -10.29 -3.01
C ASP A 38 14.75 -9.00 -3.83
N GLY A 39 13.53 -8.51 -3.99
CA GLY A 39 13.22 -7.32 -4.78
C GLY A 39 13.34 -7.54 -6.29
N SER A 40 13.50 -8.78 -6.76
CA SER A 40 13.64 -9.06 -8.19
C SER A 40 12.33 -8.80 -8.94
N LEU A 41 12.41 -8.14 -10.09
CA LEU A 41 11.27 -7.94 -10.98
C LEU A 41 10.74 -9.30 -11.47
N VAL A 42 9.45 -9.54 -11.28
CA VAL A 42 8.72 -10.68 -11.85
C VAL A 42 8.19 -10.29 -13.21
N THR A 43 7.49 -9.16 -13.29
CA THR A 43 6.93 -8.67 -14.54
C THR A 43 6.64 -7.17 -14.44
N ARG A 44 6.55 -6.54 -15.61
CA ARG A 44 6.12 -5.15 -15.77
C ARG A 44 4.88 -5.12 -16.66
N ARG A 45 3.89 -4.33 -16.28
CA ARG A 45 2.67 -4.10 -17.06
C ARG A 45 2.39 -2.62 -17.18
N GLU A 46 1.89 -2.23 -18.33
CA GLU A 46 1.25 -0.94 -18.50
C GLU A 46 -0.21 -1.14 -18.16
N ILE A 47 -0.66 -0.44 -17.14
CA ILE A 47 -2.03 -0.48 -16.64
C ILE A 47 -2.64 0.87 -16.95
N THR A 48 -3.78 0.86 -17.64
CA THR A 48 -4.49 2.09 -17.94
C THR A 48 -5.28 2.54 -16.71
N GLY A 49 -5.28 3.84 -16.44
CA GLY A 49 -6.00 4.41 -15.33
C GLY A 49 -5.28 4.28 -13.98
N ARG A 50 -6.02 4.61 -12.93
CA ARG A 50 -5.63 4.48 -11.53
C ARG A 50 -5.83 3.03 -11.08
N ILE A 51 -4.82 2.41 -10.50
CA ILE A 51 -4.99 1.07 -9.92
C ILE A 51 -5.71 1.18 -8.58
N ASP A 52 -6.84 0.49 -8.46
CA ASP A 52 -7.72 0.54 -7.30
C ASP A 52 -7.54 -0.69 -6.41
N ALA A 53 -7.28 -1.86 -6.99
CA ALA A 53 -7.07 -3.09 -6.23
C ALA A 53 -6.19 -4.13 -6.96
N TRP A 54 -5.68 -5.11 -6.20
CA TRP A 54 -4.81 -6.18 -6.71
C TRP A 54 -5.06 -7.54 -6.07
N GLY A 55 -5.36 -8.54 -6.89
CA GLY A 55 -5.51 -9.95 -6.53
C GLY A 55 -4.28 -10.80 -6.83
N SER A 56 -4.37 -12.10 -6.56
CA SER A 56 -3.39 -13.11 -6.95
C SER A 56 -3.23 -13.30 -8.47
N VAL A 57 -4.22 -12.89 -9.29
CA VAL A 57 -4.18 -12.92 -10.76
C VAL A 57 -4.51 -11.57 -11.41
N TRP A 58 -5.54 -10.87 -10.94
CA TRP A 58 -6.02 -9.65 -11.60
C TRP A 58 -5.57 -8.37 -10.88
N ILE A 59 -5.32 -7.33 -11.67
CA ILE A 59 -5.20 -5.93 -11.24
C ILE A 59 -6.47 -5.22 -11.68
N ASP A 60 -7.12 -4.54 -10.76
CA ASP A 60 -8.27 -3.67 -11.03
C ASP A 60 -7.79 -2.23 -11.18
N SER A 61 -8.22 -1.57 -12.25
CA SER A 61 -7.86 -0.20 -12.55
C SER A 61 -9.02 0.57 -13.15
N PHE A 62 -9.16 1.83 -12.75
CA PHE A 62 -10.22 2.73 -13.15
C PHE A 62 -9.68 3.86 -14.04
N GLU A 63 -10.31 4.08 -15.18
CA GLU A 63 -10.02 5.21 -16.06
C GLU A 63 -11.25 6.11 -16.20
N ASN A 64 -11.05 7.41 -16.01
CA ASN A 64 -12.06 8.43 -16.27
C ASN A 64 -11.77 9.12 -17.60
N HIS A 65 -12.71 9.07 -18.55
CA HIS A 65 -12.56 9.71 -19.87
C HIS A 65 -13.09 11.16 -19.92
N GLY A 66 -13.25 11.82 -18.77
CA GLY A 66 -13.70 13.21 -18.69
C GLY A 66 -15.21 13.41 -18.82
N CYS A 67 -16.00 12.33 -18.81
CA CYS A 67 -17.46 12.35 -18.72
C CYS A 67 -17.94 11.37 -17.64
N TYR A 68 -18.96 11.77 -16.87
CA TYR A 68 -19.42 11.05 -15.67
C TYR A 68 -19.96 9.63 -15.92
N HIS A 69 -20.16 9.24 -17.19
CA HIS A 69 -20.65 7.93 -17.61
C HIS A 69 -19.68 7.25 -18.59
N CYS A 70 -18.48 7.82 -18.79
CA CYS A 70 -17.45 7.28 -19.65
C CYS A 70 -16.30 6.76 -18.79
N ASP A 71 -16.65 6.26 -17.62
CA ASP A 71 -15.69 5.63 -16.75
C ASP A 71 -15.59 4.17 -17.16
N SER A 72 -14.38 3.62 -17.15
CA SER A 72 -14.16 2.20 -17.46
C SER A 72 -13.35 1.57 -16.34
N ILE A 73 -13.83 0.41 -15.87
CA ILE A 73 -13.05 -0.47 -15.01
C ILE A 73 -12.35 -1.49 -15.89
N TYR A 74 -11.06 -1.69 -15.64
CA TYR A 74 -10.24 -2.65 -16.34
C TYR A 74 -9.62 -3.64 -15.39
N TYR A 75 -9.87 -4.91 -15.67
CA TYR A 75 -9.20 -6.03 -15.02
C TYR A 75 -8.07 -6.52 -15.91
N THR A 76 -6.84 -6.42 -15.43
CA THR A 76 -5.65 -6.87 -16.14
C THR A 76 -5.00 -8.06 -15.42
N ASP A 77 -4.87 -9.18 -16.12
CA ASP A 77 -4.11 -10.33 -15.62
C ASP A 77 -2.63 -9.95 -15.62
N TRP A 78 -2.05 -9.79 -14.43
CA TRP A 78 -0.68 -9.31 -14.35
C TRP A 78 0.34 -10.30 -14.91
N ARG A 79 0.00 -11.59 -14.99
CA ARG A 79 0.86 -12.65 -15.55
C ARG A 79 0.82 -12.60 -17.06
N THR A 80 -0.37 -12.61 -17.65
CA THR A 80 -0.55 -12.77 -19.11
C THR A 80 -0.70 -11.46 -19.86
N GLY A 81 -1.11 -10.38 -19.18
CA GLY A 81 -1.48 -9.11 -19.80
C GLY A 81 -2.89 -9.09 -20.39
N ARG A 82 -3.66 -10.19 -20.27
CA ARG A 82 -5.06 -10.23 -20.71
C ARG A 82 -5.86 -9.16 -19.99
N ARG A 83 -6.67 -8.41 -20.72
CA ARG A 83 -7.51 -7.33 -20.18
C ARG A 83 -8.99 -7.63 -20.40
N VAL A 84 -9.82 -7.24 -19.43
CA VAL A 84 -11.28 -7.24 -19.51
C VAL A 84 -11.75 -5.85 -19.09
N GLU A 85 -12.58 -5.23 -19.92
CA GLU A 85 -13.22 -3.94 -19.63
C GLU A 85 -14.64 -4.18 -19.11
N ARG A 86 -15.05 -3.37 -18.14
CA ARG A 86 -16.38 -3.34 -17.56
C ARG A 86 -16.85 -1.90 -17.40
N ASP A 87 -18.13 -1.70 -17.63
CA ASP A 87 -18.80 -0.47 -17.23
C ASP A 87 -18.88 -0.45 -15.68
N PRO A 88 -18.43 0.61 -15.01
CA PRO A 88 -18.52 0.76 -13.56
C PRO A 88 -19.95 0.63 -13.04
N MET A 89 -20.96 0.98 -13.85
CA MET A 89 -22.37 0.83 -13.50
C MET A 89 -22.81 -0.64 -13.43
N ASP A 90 -22.11 -1.51 -14.16
CA ASP A 90 -22.37 -2.95 -14.23
C ASP A 90 -21.43 -3.77 -13.32
N ASP A 91 -20.50 -3.10 -12.62
CA ASP A 91 -19.47 -3.74 -11.82
C ASP A 91 -19.71 -3.54 -10.31
N PRO A 92 -20.19 -4.58 -9.60
CA PRO A 92 -20.47 -4.47 -8.17
C PRO A 92 -19.20 -4.46 -7.28
N GLY A 93 -18.00 -4.50 -7.87
CA GLY A 93 -16.76 -4.74 -7.15
C GLY A 93 -16.61 -6.23 -6.82
N GLY A 94 -15.55 -6.87 -7.32
CA GLY A 94 -15.46 -8.33 -7.37
C GLY A 94 -14.20 -8.93 -6.76
N ASP A 95 -14.27 -10.24 -6.51
CA ASP A 95 -13.10 -11.07 -6.20
C ASP A 95 -12.13 -11.10 -7.39
N LEU A 96 -11.01 -10.39 -7.23
CA LEU A 96 -9.91 -10.27 -8.19
C LEU A 96 -9.16 -11.59 -8.46
N ASP A 97 -9.59 -12.71 -7.89
CA ASP A 97 -8.98 -14.01 -8.07
C ASP A 97 -9.88 -15.06 -8.70
N THR A 98 -11.15 -14.73 -8.96
CA THR A 98 -12.09 -15.68 -9.54
C THR A 98 -11.76 -15.97 -11.03
N PRO A 99 -11.73 -17.24 -11.47
CA PRO A 99 -11.28 -17.66 -12.81
C PRO A 99 -12.16 -17.16 -13.97
N HIS A 100 -13.39 -16.74 -13.69
CA HIS A 100 -14.30 -16.10 -14.65
C HIS A 100 -15.00 -14.94 -13.93
N LEU A 101 -14.41 -13.74 -13.87
CA LEU A 101 -14.95 -12.55 -13.18
C LEU A 101 -16.48 -12.39 -13.41
N ARG A 102 -17.24 -12.99 -12.48
CA ARG A 102 -18.70 -13.01 -12.30
C ARG A 102 -18.92 -12.70 -10.80
N PRO A 103 -19.89 -11.85 -10.46
CA PRO A 103 -20.06 -11.37 -9.09
C PRO A 103 -20.67 -12.42 -8.16
N PRO A 104 -20.14 -12.61 -6.93
CA PRO A 104 -20.93 -13.04 -5.79
C PRO A 104 -21.61 -11.84 -5.11
N PRO A 105 -22.73 -12.06 -4.41
CA PRO A 105 -23.55 -10.97 -3.86
C PRO A 105 -22.83 -10.23 -2.71
N GLU A 106 -23.16 -8.94 -2.61
CA GLU A 106 -22.76 -7.89 -1.65
C GLU A 106 -22.04 -8.38 -0.37
N ASP A 107 -20.85 -7.83 -0.07
CA ASP A 107 -20.70 -6.83 1.02
C ASP A 107 -19.25 -6.29 1.21
N THR A 108 -19.20 -4.98 1.52
CA THR A 108 -18.18 -4.16 2.24
C THR A 108 -16.75 -3.94 1.70
N GLY A 109 -16.56 -2.83 0.97
CA GLY A 109 -15.85 -1.64 1.48
C GLY A 109 -14.33 -1.67 1.72
N THR A 110 -13.60 -1.02 0.80
CA THR A 110 -12.36 -0.21 0.92
C THR A 110 -11.49 -0.29 2.19
N ASP A 111 -10.22 -0.70 2.04
CA ASP A 111 -9.05 0.01 2.60
C ASP A 111 -7.73 -0.52 2.00
N SER A 112 -6.90 0.37 1.44
CA SER A 112 -5.65 0.05 0.72
C SER A 112 -4.44 -0.25 1.61
N THR A 113 -4.69 -0.61 2.88
CA THR A 113 -3.64 -1.10 3.79
C THR A 113 -3.97 -2.55 4.16
N VAL A 114 -2.99 -3.45 4.10
CA VAL A 114 -3.16 -4.83 4.61
C VAL A 114 -3.14 -4.78 6.13
N ALA A 115 -4.08 -4.09 6.75
CA ALA A 115 -4.22 -3.96 8.20
C ALA A 115 -5.01 -5.12 8.80
N VAL A 116 -5.59 -6.01 7.98
CA VAL A 116 -6.50 -7.09 8.38
C VAL A 116 -5.91 -8.46 8.01
N GLU A 117 -5.94 -9.40 8.96
CA GLU A 117 -5.57 -10.81 8.77
C GLU A 117 -6.57 -11.71 9.48
N GLY A 118 -7.47 -12.35 8.71
CA GLY A 118 -8.55 -13.16 9.27
C GLY A 118 -9.43 -12.32 10.21
N SER A 119 -9.52 -12.71 11.49
CA SER A 119 -10.26 -11.96 12.53
C SER A 119 -9.44 -10.92 13.28
N ALA A 120 -8.17 -10.74 12.90
CA ALA A 120 -7.28 -9.75 13.48
C ALA A 120 -7.20 -8.51 12.58
N ARG A 121 -7.10 -7.33 13.20
CA ARG A 121 -6.85 -6.07 12.48
C ARG A 121 -6.01 -5.09 13.29
N LEU A 122 -5.32 -4.20 12.58
CA LEU A 122 -4.66 -3.04 13.14
C LEU A 122 -5.58 -1.83 13.05
N VAL A 123 -5.62 -1.03 14.11
CA VAL A 123 -6.47 0.15 14.21
C VAL A 123 -5.66 1.26 14.85
N GLU A 124 -5.59 2.41 14.20
CA GLU A 124 -5.15 3.64 14.84
C GLU A 124 -6.25 4.16 15.78
N HIS A 125 -5.85 4.56 16.98
CA HIS A 125 -6.75 5.12 17.97
C HIS A 125 -6.19 6.43 18.52
N ASP A 126 -6.87 7.54 18.25
CA ASP A 126 -6.52 8.84 18.79
C ASP A 126 -6.75 8.86 20.31
N VAL A 127 -5.66 8.95 21.07
CA VAL A 127 -5.73 8.97 22.54
C VAL A 127 -6.07 10.37 23.03
N ARG A 128 -5.49 11.39 22.39
CA ARG A 128 -5.68 12.80 22.76
C ARG A 128 -5.67 13.69 21.53
N PRO A 129 -6.83 14.20 21.08
CA PRO A 129 -6.92 15.09 19.92
C PRO A 129 -6.07 16.36 20.07
N ARG A 130 -5.87 16.84 21.31
CA ARG A 130 -5.08 18.06 21.59
C ARG A 130 -3.57 17.86 21.55
N ASP A 131 -3.11 16.65 21.88
CA ASP A 131 -1.67 16.34 21.95
C ASP A 131 -1.18 15.68 20.66
N LEU A 132 -2.08 15.50 19.66
CA LEU A 132 -1.82 14.79 18.41
C LEU A 132 -1.12 13.46 18.70
N THR A 133 -1.67 12.65 19.60
CA THR A 133 -1.06 11.38 19.99
C THR A 133 -2.01 10.24 19.68
N SER A 134 -1.50 9.26 18.93
CA SER A 134 -2.24 8.07 18.52
C SER A 134 -1.63 6.79 19.08
N GLU A 135 -2.44 5.76 19.21
CA GLU A 135 -2.05 4.42 19.57
C GLU A 135 -2.31 3.44 18.43
N MET A 136 -1.37 2.55 18.17
CA MET A 136 -1.57 1.42 17.27
C MET A 136 -2.13 0.25 18.06
N LEU A 137 -3.36 -0.15 17.75
CA LEU A 137 -4.06 -1.24 18.42
C LEU A 137 -4.09 -2.49 17.54
N PHE A 138 -3.77 -3.63 18.14
CA PHE A 138 -4.08 -4.95 17.60
C PHE A 138 -5.42 -5.42 18.16
N VAL A 139 -6.39 -5.65 17.28
CA VAL A 139 -7.74 -6.06 17.63
C VAL A 139 -7.98 -7.46 17.10
N ARG A 140 -8.38 -8.40 17.97
CA ARG A 140 -8.81 -9.75 17.58
C ARG A 140 -10.08 -10.13 18.33
N GLY A 141 -11.21 -10.09 17.64
CA GLY A 141 -12.54 -10.21 18.26
C GLY A 141 -12.74 -9.12 19.33
N ARG A 142 -13.02 -9.53 20.57
CA ARG A 142 -13.19 -8.60 21.72
C ARG A 142 -11.88 -8.17 22.37
N ARG A 143 -10.76 -8.82 22.03
CA ARG A 143 -9.44 -8.50 22.63
C ARG A 143 -8.83 -7.32 21.89
N ARG A 144 -8.36 -6.33 22.64
CA ARG A 144 -7.63 -5.16 22.15
C ARG A 144 -6.30 -5.08 22.89
N GLN A 145 -5.22 -4.87 22.16
CA GLN A 145 -3.89 -4.71 22.71
C GLN A 145 -3.20 -3.52 22.06
N THR A 146 -2.74 -2.57 22.87
CA THR A 146 -1.88 -1.48 22.39
C THR A 146 -0.51 -2.04 22.05
N LEU A 147 -0.08 -1.86 20.80
CA LEU A 147 1.24 -2.27 20.31
C LEU A 147 2.29 -1.17 20.46
N GLY A 148 1.85 0.09 20.39
CA GLY A 148 2.73 1.25 20.52
C GLY A 148 1.97 2.57 20.41
N ARG A 149 2.70 3.65 20.63
CA ARG A 149 2.23 5.04 20.52
C ARG A 149 3.00 5.75 19.41
N CYS A 150 2.33 6.66 18.73
CA CYS A 150 2.88 7.55 17.72
C CYS A 150 2.75 9.00 18.19
N ASP A 151 3.77 9.80 17.92
CA ASP A 151 3.83 11.23 18.21
C ASP A 151 3.23 12.00 17.03
N GLY A 152 1.93 11.85 16.82
CA GLY A 152 1.18 12.41 15.69
C GLY A 152 0.14 11.42 15.22
N SER A 153 0.51 10.60 14.24
CA SER A 153 -0.30 9.54 13.69
C SER A 153 0.49 8.25 13.47
N CYS A 154 -0.22 7.13 13.49
CA CYS A 154 0.32 5.81 13.18
C CYS A 154 -0.06 5.40 11.76
N VAL A 155 0.74 5.81 10.78
CA VAL A 155 0.44 5.60 9.36
C VAL A 155 0.94 4.25 8.83
N SER A 156 0.42 3.87 7.67
CA SER A 156 0.78 2.65 6.94
C SER A 156 0.73 1.36 7.78
N PRO A 157 -0.39 1.06 8.47
CA PRO A 157 -0.50 -0.19 9.21
C PRO A 157 -0.46 -1.39 8.27
N SER A 158 0.35 -2.39 8.60
CA SER A 158 0.43 -3.65 7.86
C SER A 158 0.55 -4.84 8.80
N LEU A 159 -0.31 -5.84 8.62
CA LEU A 159 -0.40 -7.06 9.41
C LEU A 159 -0.26 -8.29 8.52
N GLN A 160 0.70 -9.15 8.84
CA GLN A 160 0.83 -10.44 8.16
C GLN A 160 1.48 -11.49 9.06
N ALA A 161 0.89 -12.69 9.10
CA ALA A 161 1.32 -13.81 9.92
C ALA A 161 1.54 -13.41 11.40
N GLY A 162 0.65 -12.58 11.95
CA GLY A 162 0.76 -12.05 13.31
C GLY A 162 1.90 -11.06 13.53
N ARG A 163 2.48 -10.50 12.47
CA ARG A 163 3.48 -9.43 12.55
C ARG A 163 2.92 -8.12 12.04
N ALA A 164 2.93 -7.12 12.91
CA ALA A 164 2.46 -5.78 12.62
C ALA A 164 3.63 -4.87 12.27
N VAL A 165 3.40 -3.94 11.35
CA VAL A 165 4.29 -2.85 10.98
C VAL A 165 3.48 -1.57 10.87
N TRP A 166 4.06 -0.45 11.30
CA TRP A 166 3.49 0.89 11.15
C TRP A 166 4.62 1.93 11.21
N ILE A 167 4.33 3.14 10.75
CA ILE A 167 5.24 4.29 10.82
C ILE A 167 4.67 5.29 11.82
N ASP A 168 5.53 5.74 12.74
CA ASP A 168 5.27 6.90 13.60
C ASP A 168 5.55 8.18 12.82
N GLN A 169 4.53 9.03 12.65
CA GLN A 169 4.58 10.26 11.88
C GLN A 169 4.16 11.47 12.72
N ARG A 170 5.00 12.52 12.74
CA ARG A 170 4.70 13.82 13.37
C ARG A 170 4.75 14.93 12.35
N ASN A 171 3.67 15.72 12.22
CA ASN A 171 3.61 16.86 11.28
C ASN A 171 4.14 16.46 9.88
N ASP A 172 3.66 15.33 9.36
CA ASP A 172 4.03 14.76 8.07
C ASP A 172 5.50 14.37 7.91
N ARG A 173 6.18 14.14 9.04
CA ARG A 173 7.56 13.64 9.07
C ARG A 173 7.59 12.27 9.74
N PRO A 174 7.94 11.20 9.01
CA PRO A 174 8.14 9.90 9.64
C PRO A 174 9.37 9.95 10.54
N SER A 175 9.22 9.42 11.73
CA SER A 175 10.29 9.36 12.73
C SER A 175 10.86 7.93 12.81
N THR A 176 9.97 6.95 12.89
CA THR A 176 10.29 5.61 13.34
C THR A 176 9.42 4.60 12.62
N LEU A 177 10.04 3.58 12.04
CA LEU A 177 9.37 2.38 11.59
C LEU A 177 9.30 1.39 12.75
N HIS A 178 8.12 0.86 13.03
CA HIS A 178 7.90 -0.14 14.06
C HIS A 178 7.61 -1.51 13.45
N GLU A 179 8.16 -2.58 14.04
CA GLU A 179 7.72 -3.97 13.81
C GLU A 179 7.36 -4.60 15.15
N PHE A 180 6.21 -5.24 15.22
CA PHE A 180 5.79 -6.03 16.37
C PHE A 180 5.45 -7.46 15.96
N ASP A 181 6.05 -8.46 16.62
CA ASP A 181 5.68 -9.87 16.48
C ASP A 181 4.73 -10.26 17.61
N ALA A 182 3.45 -10.47 17.29
CA ALA A 182 2.42 -10.80 18.28
C ALA A 182 2.59 -12.19 18.91
N ARG A 183 3.34 -13.09 18.27
CA ARG A 183 3.61 -14.43 18.81
C ARG A 183 4.69 -14.39 19.88
N THR A 184 5.72 -13.55 19.69
CA THR A 184 6.85 -13.47 20.63
C THR A 184 6.83 -12.23 21.51
N GLY A 185 5.94 -11.28 21.27
CA GLY A 185 5.92 -9.97 21.92
C GLY A 185 7.13 -9.08 21.57
N ARG A 186 7.88 -9.42 20.51
CA ARG A 186 9.13 -8.70 20.17
C ARG A 186 8.77 -7.41 19.44
N HIS A 187 9.28 -6.28 19.94
CA HIS A 187 9.18 -4.96 19.30
C HIS A 187 10.55 -4.56 18.75
N ILE A 188 10.61 -4.21 17.47
CA ILE A 188 11.80 -3.64 16.82
C ILE A 188 11.43 -2.25 16.29
N ARG A 189 12.38 -1.32 16.38
CA ARG A 189 12.21 0.06 15.92
C ARG A 189 13.42 0.44 15.07
N TRP A 190 13.15 1.05 13.92
CA TRP A 190 14.19 1.62 13.07
C TRP A 190 13.94 3.11 12.93
N ARG A 191 15.00 3.89 13.13
CA ARG A 191 14.93 5.32 12.82
C ARG A 191 14.83 5.48 11.31
N MET A 192 13.81 6.20 10.88
CA MET A 192 13.60 6.49 9.47
C MET A 192 14.64 7.50 8.99
N PRO A 193 15.20 7.35 7.78
CA PRO A 193 16.05 8.36 7.20
C PRO A 193 15.22 9.62 6.96
N ARG A 194 15.79 10.78 7.32
CA ARG A 194 15.18 12.06 6.95
C ARG A 194 15.36 12.24 5.45
N LEU A 195 14.27 12.15 4.69
CA LEU A 195 14.26 12.65 3.32
C LEU A 195 14.03 14.15 3.36
N VAL A 196 14.81 14.88 2.59
CA VAL A 196 14.64 16.32 2.43
C VAL A 196 13.60 16.51 1.33
N PRO A 197 12.45 17.16 1.61
CA PRO A 197 11.50 17.49 0.56
C PRO A 197 12.20 18.33 -0.51
N VAL A 198 11.96 17.98 -1.76
CA VAL A 198 12.50 18.75 -2.89
C VAL A 198 11.63 19.98 -3.03
N ARG A 199 12.28 21.15 -3.01
CA ARG A 199 11.63 22.44 -3.28
C ARG A 199 11.47 22.60 -4.79
N ASP A 200 10.26 22.91 -5.22
CA ASP A 200 9.92 23.17 -6.60
C ASP A 200 9.29 24.57 -6.77
N GLU A 201 8.79 24.86 -7.97
CA GLU A 201 8.17 26.15 -8.33
C GLU A 201 6.83 26.37 -7.61
N ASP A 202 6.15 25.30 -7.18
CA ASP A 202 4.83 25.31 -6.54
C ASP A 202 4.91 25.18 -5.00
N GLY A 203 6.07 24.81 -4.44
CA GLY A 203 6.30 24.72 -3.00
C GLY A 203 7.26 23.60 -2.58
N TYR A 204 6.93 22.93 -1.48
CA TYR A 204 7.61 21.70 -1.04
C TYR A 204 6.71 20.52 -1.38
N SER A 205 7.25 19.50 -2.03
CA SER A 205 6.54 18.24 -2.21
C SER A 205 6.37 17.52 -0.88
N ASP A 206 5.12 17.21 -0.51
CA ASP A 206 4.82 16.28 0.57
C ASP A 206 5.40 14.90 0.20
N ILE A 207 6.09 14.28 1.15
CA ILE A 207 6.64 12.93 0.98
C ILE A 207 5.74 11.97 1.72
N GLU A 208 5.06 11.11 0.98
CA GLU A 208 4.33 9.98 1.54
C GLU A 208 5.28 8.81 1.79
N TYR A 209 5.07 8.13 2.90
CA TYR A 209 5.81 6.94 3.27
C TYR A 209 4.84 5.78 3.43
N GLU A 210 5.25 4.62 2.95
CA GLU A 210 4.51 3.38 3.10
C GLU A 210 5.42 2.28 3.60
N ALA A 211 4.96 1.55 4.60
CA ALA A 211 5.61 0.35 5.09
C ALA A 211 4.66 -0.84 4.98
N ILE A 212 5.11 -1.91 4.33
CA ILE A 212 4.32 -3.14 4.20
C ILE A 212 5.14 -4.33 4.65
N ARG A 213 4.53 -5.19 5.45
CA ARG A 213 5.08 -6.49 5.81
C ARG A 213 4.88 -7.47 4.67
N VAL A 214 5.97 -8.10 4.22
CA VAL A 214 5.89 -9.17 3.22
C VAL A 214 6.74 -10.37 3.58
N GLY A 215 6.08 -11.40 4.11
CA GLY A 215 6.67 -12.57 4.73
C GLY A 215 7.63 -12.17 5.85
N ARG A 216 8.93 -12.33 5.58
CA ARG A 216 10.01 -11.98 6.51
C ARG A 216 10.64 -10.63 6.19
N ALA A 217 10.18 -9.87 5.22
CA ALA A 217 10.74 -8.57 4.88
C ALA A 217 9.77 -7.46 5.26
N ILE A 218 10.31 -6.26 5.49
CA ILE A 218 9.53 -5.03 5.45
C ILE A 218 9.97 -4.29 4.19
N VAL A 219 9.00 -3.92 3.36
CA VAL A 219 9.23 -3.04 2.22
C VAL A 219 8.84 -1.64 2.67
N LEU A 220 9.81 -0.73 2.64
CA LEU A 220 9.59 0.68 2.85
C LEU A 220 9.67 1.41 1.50
N ALA A 221 8.63 2.14 1.15
CA ALA A 221 8.58 3.04 0.03
C ALA A 221 8.43 4.49 0.52
N ALA A 222 9.04 5.42 -0.18
CA ALA A 222 8.84 6.85 -0.01
C ALA A 222 8.73 7.49 -1.39
N GLY A 223 7.73 8.36 -1.57
CA GLY A 223 7.43 9.03 -2.83
C GLY A 223 6.88 10.43 -2.62
N GLY A 224 7.06 11.32 -3.61
CA GLY A 224 6.40 12.62 -3.61
C GLY A 224 4.94 12.49 -4.05
N VAL A 225 4.05 13.32 -3.50
CA VAL A 225 2.63 13.38 -3.91
C VAL A 225 2.48 13.87 -5.36
N ASP A 226 3.43 14.66 -5.86
CA ASP A 226 3.46 15.08 -7.27
C ASP A 226 4.17 14.03 -8.16
N PRO A 227 3.51 13.48 -9.19
CA PRO A 227 4.11 12.54 -10.14
C PRO A 227 5.33 13.09 -10.91
N ARG A 228 5.54 14.40 -10.95
CA ARG A 228 6.74 15.05 -11.49
C ARG A 228 7.95 14.95 -10.57
N HIS A 229 7.73 14.78 -9.27
CA HIS A 229 8.75 14.82 -8.23
C HIS A 229 9.18 13.41 -7.80
N ARG A 230 10.29 12.95 -8.39
CA ARG A 230 10.83 11.60 -8.13
C ARG A 230 11.81 11.61 -6.96
N ILE A 231 11.33 11.23 -5.78
CA ILE A 231 12.19 10.65 -4.74
C ILE A 231 11.76 9.19 -4.60
N SER A 232 12.70 8.25 -4.71
CA SER A 232 12.43 6.86 -4.35
C SER A 232 13.56 6.32 -3.53
N LEU A 233 13.29 6.16 -2.24
CA LEU A 233 14.10 5.33 -1.37
C LEU A 233 13.35 4.02 -1.17
N GLN A 234 13.98 2.92 -1.58
CA GLN A 234 13.48 1.59 -1.29
C GLN A 234 14.45 0.91 -0.33
N LEU A 235 13.97 0.64 0.88
CA LEU A 235 14.73 -0.08 1.87
C LEU A 235 14.02 -1.40 2.16
N ALA A 236 14.57 -2.49 1.64
CA ALA A 236 14.17 -3.83 2.07
C ALA A 236 14.85 -4.11 3.41
N ILE A 237 14.14 -3.85 4.51
CA ILE A 237 14.65 -4.14 5.84
C ILE A 237 14.39 -5.63 6.09
N ARG A 238 15.49 -6.41 6.11
CA ARG A 238 15.44 -7.77 6.63
C ARG A 238 15.50 -7.69 8.15
N PRO A 239 14.57 -8.33 8.90
CA PRO A 239 14.64 -8.38 10.34
C PRO A 239 15.95 -9.07 10.73
N ALA A 240 16.63 -8.50 11.72
CA ALA A 240 17.78 -9.13 12.35
C ALA A 240 17.35 -10.50 12.90
N LYS A 241 18.17 -11.53 12.64
CA LYS A 241 17.98 -12.90 13.13
C LYS A 241 17.71 -12.89 14.64
#